data_AF-A0A2V8CPY4-F1
#
_entry.id   AF-A0A2V8CPY4-F1
#
_cell.length_a   1.000
_cell.length_b   1.000
_cell.length_c   1.000
_cell.angle_alpha   90.00
_cell.angle_beta   90.00
_cell.angle_gamma   90.00
#
_symmetry.space_group_name_H-M   'P 1'
#
loop_
_entity.id
_entity.type
_entity.pdbx_description
1 polymer ?
#
loop_
_entity_poly.entity_id
_entity_poly.type
_entity_poly.pdbx_seq_one_letter_code
_entity_poly.pdbx_strand_id
1 'polypeptide(L)'
;MKKPIATIGAATSLALLTIGMGAGLAQAQRGATPPRASAVDPASTYNGPRTPDRKPDLNGIWQALGTAHWNIEAHSASEGVPAGFGVVEGGTIPYQPWALAKRNENFQNRLMADPLRKCYMPGVPRAMYLPFP
;
A
#
# COMPACT_ATOMS: atom_id res chain seq x y z
N MET A 1 41.90 28.88 21.49
CA MET A 1 41.78 30.15 22.22
C MET A 1 40.35 30.64 22.06
N LYS A 2 39.53 30.42 23.09
CA LYS A 2 38.14 30.88 23.21
C LYS A 2 38.14 32.21 23.95
N LYS A 3 37.45 33.23 23.44
CA LYS A 3 36.85 34.29 24.27
C LYS A 3 35.49 34.71 23.68
N PRO A 4 34.37 34.51 24.41
CA PRO A 4 33.05 34.99 24.05
C PRO A 4 32.82 36.44 24.50
N ILE A 5 32.00 37.18 23.75
CA ILE A 5 31.53 38.53 24.11
C ILE A 5 30.30 38.41 25.00
N ALA A 6 30.31 39.20 26.07
CA ALA A 6 29.38 39.19 27.19
C ALA A 6 28.08 39.98 26.95
N THR A 7 27.00 39.41 27.47
CA THR A 7 25.86 39.96 28.24
C THR A 7 25.63 41.48 28.28
N ILE A 8 24.39 41.89 27.97
CA ILE A 8 23.67 42.96 28.70
C ILE A 8 22.24 42.47 28.97
N GLY A 9 21.88 42.39 30.25
CA GLY A 9 20.51 42.19 30.69
C GLY A 9 19.84 43.50 31.09
N ALA A 10 18.52 43.53 31.04
CA ALA A 10 17.70 44.34 31.94
C ALA A 10 16.32 43.71 32.03
N ALA A 11 15.95 43.35 33.25
CA ALA A 11 14.66 42.81 33.63
C ALA A 11 13.66 43.95 33.80
N THR A 12 12.44 43.77 33.30
CA THR A 12 11.26 44.48 33.79
C THR A 12 10.11 43.49 33.86
N SER A 13 9.88 43.01 35.09
CA SER A 13 8.65 42.33 35.49
C SER A 13 7.57 43.37 35.72
N LEU A 14 6.38 43.19 35.12
CA LEU A 14 5.14 43.74 35.66
C LEU A 14 4.06 42.67 35.54
N ALA A 15 3.49 42.31 36.70
CA ALA A 15 2.57 41.20 36.88
C ALA A 15 1.10 41.62 36.83
N LEU A 16 0.32 40.81 36.10
CA LEU A 16 -1.07 40.33 36.28
C LEU A 16 -2.21 41.23 36.83
N LEU A 17 -3.35 41.20 36.12
CA LEU A 17 -4.65 40.61 36.58
C LEU A 17 -5.63 40.46 35.37
N THR A 18 -6.00 39.24 34.94
CA THR A 18 -7.32 38.54 35.10
C THR A 18 -8.54 39.28 34.49
N ILE A 19 -9.51 38.74 33.74
CA ILE A 19 -10.08 37.41 33.44
C ILE A 19 -10.86 37.55 32.11
N GLY A 20 -10.95 36.48 31.32
CA GLY A 20 -11.89 36.40 30.20
C GLY A 20 -11.96 34.99 29.63
N MET A 21 -12.86 34.17 30.18
CA MET A 21 -13.17 32.82 29.75
C MET A 21 -13.60 32.73 28.28
N GLY A 22 -13.09 31.69 27.60
CA GLY A 22 -13.95 30.78 26.83
C GLY A 22 -14.14 31.07 25.34
N ALA A 23 -13.36 30.40 24.50
CA ALA A 23 -13.88 29.56 23.42
C ALA A 23 -12.73 28.66 22.98
N GLY A 24 -12.86 27.37 23.29
CA GLY A 24 -11.84 26.36 23.07
C GLY A 24 -11.41 26.27 21.61
N LEU A 25 -10.13 25.95 21.45
CA LEU A 25 -9.51 25.43 20.24
C LEU A 25 -10.40 24.31 19.66
N ALA A 26 -11.18 24.60 18.63
CA ALA A 26 -11.74 23.56 17.77
C ALA A 26 -10.65 23.09 16.81
N GLN A 27 -9.62 22.43 17.35
CA GLN A 27 -8.80 21.53 16.57
C GLN A 27 -9.72 20.38 16.19
N ALA A 28 -10.34 20.46 15.01
CA ALA A 28 -11.07 19.34 14.43
C ALA A 28 -10.08 18.18 14.27
N GLN A 29 -10.07 17.30 15.26
CA GLN A 29 -9.39 16.02 15.19
C GLN A 29 -10.04 15.25 14.05
N ARG A 30 -9.45 15.37 12.84
CA ARG A 30 -9.58 14.33 11.84
C ARG A 30 -8.90 13.11 12.46
N GLY A 31 -9.68 12.31 13.18
CA GLY A 31 -9.21 11.01 13.66
C GLY A 31 -8.62 10.26 12.48
N ALA A 32 -7.50 9.59 12.71
CA ALA A 32 -6.94 8.67 11.72
C ALA A 32 -8.02 7.65 11.38
N THR A 33 -8.52 7.69 10.14
CA THR A 33 -9.40 6.64 9.63
C THR A 33 -8.62 5.33 9.81
N PRO A 34 -9.13 4.36 10.59
CA PRO A 34 -8.45 3.08 10.70
C PRO A 34 -8.29 2.50 9.28
N PRO A 35 -7.13 1.91 8.95
CA PRO A 35 -7.00 1.23 7.67
C PRO A 35 -8.16 0.23 7.57
N ARG A 36 -8.96 0.35 6.51
CA ARG A 36 -10.03 -0.60 6.23
C ARG A 36 -9.37 -1.97 6.13
N ALA A 37 -9.55 -2.81 7.13
CA ALA A 37 -9.13 -4.20 7.08
C ALA A 37 -9.78 -4.81 5.84
N SER A 38 -8.97 -5.44 4.98
CA SER A 38 -9.50 -6.25 3.88
C SER A 38 -10.41 -7.29 4.52
N ALA A 39 -11.71 -7.21 4.25
CA ALA A 39 -12.62 -8.29 4.62
C ALA A 39 -12.10 -9.52 3.89
N VAL A 40 -11.65 -10.53 4.65
CA VAL A 40 -11.38 -11.84 4.08
C VAL A 40 -12.75 -12.38 3.72
N ASP A 41 -13.10 -12.35 2.43
CA ASP A 41 -14.28 -13.05 1.96
C ASP A 41 -14.08 -14.52 2.35
N PRO A 42 -14.99 -15.12 3.16
CA PRO A 42 -14.88 -16.53 3.49
C PRO A 42 -14.85 -17.29 2.17
N ALA A 43 -13.84 -18.16 2.02
CA ALA A 43 -13.63 -18.95 0.81
C ALA A 43 -14.97 -19.53 0.33
N SER A 44 -15.50 -18.99 -0.78
CA SER A 44 -16.78 -19.45 -1.28
C SER A 44 -16.61 -20.92 -1.69
N THR A 45 -17.53 -21.78 -1.25
CA THR A 45 -17.49 -23.17 -1.70
C THR A 45 -17.81 -23.17 -3.20
N TYR A 46 -16.78 -23.38 -4.02
CA TYR A 46 -16.92 -23.37 -5.47
C TYR A 46 -17.89 -24.47 -5.93
N ASN A 47 -19.10 -24.06 -6.31
CA ASN A 47 -20.12 -24.93 -6.90
C ASN A 47 -20.16 -24.72 -8.42
N GLY A 48 -19.11 -25.18 -9.10
CA GLY A 48 -18.98 -25.10 -10.55
C GLY A 48 -19.48 -26.34 -11.31
N PRO A 49 -19.46 -26.29 -12.66
CA PRO A 49 -19.82 -27.41 -13.52
C PRO A 49 -19.03 -28.68 -13.18
N ARG A 50 -19.65 -29.84 -13.45
CA ARG A 50 -19.08 -31.17 -13.17
C ARG A 50 -19.09 -32.02 -14.41
N THR A 51 -18.04 -32.81 -14.56
CA THR A 51 -17.96 -33.85 -15.60
C THR A 51 -18.94 -35.01 -15.29
N PRO A 52 -19.23 -35.90 -16.25
CA PRO A 52 -20.11 -37.05 -16.01
C PRO A 52 -19.67 -37.99 -14.88
N ASP A 53 -18.36 -38.08 -14.63
CA ASP A 53 -17.72 -38.78 -13.51
C ASP A 53 -17.67 -37.93 -12.21
N ARG A 54 -18.41 -36.82 -12.16
CA ARG A 54 -18.62 -35.92 -11.01
C ARG A 54 -17.39 -35.15 -10.52
N LYS A 55 -16.32 -35.06 -11.32
CA LYS A 55 -15.14 -34.23 -11.00
C LYS A 55 -15.44 -32.75 -11.34
N PRO A 56 -14.75 -31.77 -10.73
CA PRO A 56 -14.80 -30.38 -11.18
C PRO A 56 -14.45 -30.30 -12.67
N ASP A 57 -15.32 -29.67 -13.46
CA ASP A 57 -15.03 -29.38 -14.86
C ASP A 57 -14.23 -28.08 -14.94
N LEU A 58 -12.98 -28.16 -15.41
CA LEU A 58 -12.06 -27.03 -15.52
C LEU A 58 -11.91 -26.52 -16.96
N ASN A 59 -12.75 -26.97 -17.89
CA ASN A 59 -12.74 -26.47 -19.27
C ASN A 59 -13.27 -25.03 -19.33
N GLY A 60 -12.71 -24.21 -20.23
CA GLY A 60 -13.15 -22.83 -20.46
C GLY A 60 -12.00 -21.83 -20.57
N ILE A 61 -12.33 -20.54 -20.53
CA ILE A 61 -11.37 -19.43 -20.50
C ILE A 61 -11.12 -19.03 -19.05
N TRP A 62 -9.87 -19.13 -18.62
CA TRP A 62 -9.43 -18.70 -17.29
C TRP A 62 -8.73 -17.35 -17.42
N GLN A 63 -9.24 -16.32 -16.72
CA GLN A 63 -8.66 -14.98 -16.74
C GLN A 63 -8.60 -14.43 -15.31
N ALA A 64 -7.45 -13.88 -14.94
CA ALA A 64 -7.34 -13.08 -13.72
C ALA A 64 -7.78 -11.64 -14.02
N LEU A 65 -8.82 -11.18 -13.34
CA LEU A 65 -9.32 -9.81 -13.45
C LEU A 65 -8.84 -9.01 -12.24
N GLY A 66 -7.89 -8.09 -12.46
CA GLY A 66 -7.40 -7.22 -11.40
C GLY A 66 -6.09 -6.54 -11.74
N THR A 67 -5.48 -5.94 -10.72
CA THR A 67 -4.21 -5.20 -10.85
C THR A 67 -3.03 -5.91 -10.21
N ALA A 68 -3.21 -7.17 -9.76
CA ALA A 68 -2.21 -7.97 -9.07
C ALA A 68 -0.91 -8.16 -9.87
N HIS A 69 -1.00 -8.06 -11.21
CA HIS A 69 0.15 -8.01 -12.10
C HIS A 69 1.12 -6.84 -11.83
N TRP A 70 0.62 -5.73 -11.29
CA TRP A 70 1.39 -4.53 -10.95
C TRP A 70 1.98 -4.62 -9.54
N ASN A 71 1.16 -5.05 -8.57
CA ASN A 71 1.56 -5.39 -7.21
C ASN A 71 0.46 -6.27 -6.59
N ILE A 72 0.86 -7.35 -5.92
CA ILE A 72 -0.05 -8.27 -5.24
C ILE A 72 -0.53 -7.76 -3.88
N GLU A 73 0.22 -6.85 -3.26
CA GLU A 73 -0.23 -6.09 -2.09
C GLU A 73 -1.09 -4.90 -2.52
N ALA A 74 -1.91 -4.36 -1.62
CA ALA A 74 -2.68 -3.16 -1.89
C ALA A 74 -1.77 -1.97 -2.27
N HIS A 75 -2.20 -1.17 -3.25
CA HIS A 75 -1.41 -0.02 -3.71
C HIS A 75 -2.29 1.09 -4.32
N SER A 76 -1.86 2.33 -4.13
CA SER A 76 -2.47 3.49 -4.79
C SER A 76 -2.13 3.51 -6.29
N ALA A 77 -2.91 4.28 -7.04
CA ALA A 77 -2.60 4.57 -8.43
C ALA A 77 -1.29 5.39 -8.53
N SER A 78 -0.55 5.17 -9.61
CA SER A 78 0.61 5.97 -10.01
C SER A 78 0.64 6.06 -11.54
N GLU A 79 1.56 6.85 -12.09
CA GLU A 79 1.68 7.00 -13.54
C GLU A 79 1.78 5.62 -14.24
N GLY A 80 0.87 5.38 -15.19
CA GLY A 80 0.76 4.12 -15.93
C GLY A 80 0.31 2.90 -15.11
N VAL A 81 -0.07 3.04 -13.83
CA VAL A 81 -0.44 1.93 -12.94
C VAL A 81 -1.73 2.24 -12.18
N PRO A 82 -2.83 1.52 -12.47
CA PRO A 82 -4.08 1.63 -11.73
C PRO A 82 -3.92 1.28 -10.25
N ALA A 83 -4.80 1.79 -9.38
CA ALA A 83 -4.85 1.37 -7.98
C ALA A 83 -5.35 -0.08 -7.82
N GLY A 84 -4.95 -0.77 -6.75
CA GLY A 84 -5.30 -2.15 -6.48
C GLY A 84 -5.60 -2.43 -5.00
N PHE A 85 -6.61 -3.25 -4.74
CA PHE A 85 -6.97 -3.70 -3.38
C PHE A 85 -6.02 -4.79 -2.82
N GLY A 86 -5.17 -5.38 -3.67
CA GLY A 86 -4.31 -6.50 -3.31
C GLY A 86 -5.05 -7.84 -3.28
N VAL A 87 -4.28 -8.92 -3.37
CA VAL A 87 -4.74 -10.33 -3.33
C VAL A 87 -4.08 -11.11 -2.18
N VAL A 88 -3.25 -10.45 -1.38
CA VAL A 88 -2.55 -11.04 -0.24
C VAL A 88 -3.49 -11.14 0.95
N GLU A 89 -3.71 -12.36 1.43
CA GLU A 89 -4.43 -12.61 2.69
C GLU A 89 -3.71 -11.91 3.85
N GLY A 90 -4.45 -11.18 4.69
CA GLY A 90 -3.86 -10.33 5.73
C GLY A 90 -3.21 -9.02 5.21
N GLY A 91 -3.21 -8.81 3.89
CA GLY A 91 -2.87 -7.53 3.24
C GLY A 91 -1.38 -7.21 3.12
N THR A 92 -0.49 -7.90 3.83
CA THR A 92 0.96 -7.64 3.79
C THR A 92 1.74 -8.94 3.79
N ILE A 93 2.77 -8.99 2.95
CA ILE A 93 3.68 -10.13 2.88
C ILE A 93 4.76 -9.93 3.95
N PRO A 94 5.03 -10.94 4.81
CA PRO A 94 6.10 -10.87 5.80
C PRO A 94 7.46 -11.02 5.11
N TYR A 95 7.90 -9.97 4.42
CA TYR A 95 9.18 -9.94 3.73
C TYR A 95 10.34 -10.02 4.72
N GLN A 96 11.38 -10.77 4.32
CA GLN A 96 12.70 -10.55 4.88
C GLN A 96 13.20 -9.13 4.54
N PRO A 97 14.01 -8.47 5.38
CA PRO A 97 14.45 -7.10 5.12
C PRO A 97 15.13 -6.89 3.76
N TRP A 98 15.96 -7.85 3.35
CA TRP A 98 16.63 -7.83 2.04
C TRP A 98 15.63 -7.97 0.88
N ALA A 99 14.57 -8.76 1.06
CA ALA A 99 13.55 -8.98 0.03
C ALA A 99 12.67 -7.75 -0.17
N LEU A 100 12.32 -7.06 0.93
CA LEU A 100 11.60 -5.78 0.86
C LEU A 100 12.44 -4.72 0.16
N ALA A 101 13.74 -4.63 0.48
CA ALA A 101 14.65 -3.71 -0.20
C ALA A 101 14.72 -4.01 -1.71
N LYS A 102 14.84 -5.28 -2.09
CA LYS A 102 14.89 -5.68 -3.50
C LYS A 102 13.57 -5.43 -4.24
N ARG A 103 12.42 -5.66 -3.58
CA ARG A 103 11.09 -5.31 -4.13
C ARG A 103 11.03 -3.83 -4.47
N ASN A 104 11.45 -2.98 -3.52
CA ASN A 104 11.42 -1.53 -3.68
C ASN A 104 12.38 -1.08 -4.80
N GLU A 105 13.60 -1.62 -4.83
CA GLU A 105 14.57 -1.38 -5.90
C GLU A 105 14.01 -1.73 -7.29
N ASN A 106 13.42 -2.93 -7.42
CA ASN A 106 12.80 -3.38 -8.67
C ASN A 106 11.62 -2.49 -9.08
N PHE A 107 10.82 -2.03 -8.12
CA PHE A 107 9.69 -1.14 -8.38
C PHE A 107 10.15 0.23 -8.91
N GLN A 108 11.19 0.83 -8.30
CA GLN A 108 11.73 2.10 -8.75
C GLN A 108 12.36 1.99 -10.15
N ASN A 109 13.08 0.90 -10.40
CA ASN A 109 13.73 0.66 -11.68
C ASN A 109 12.80 0.01 -12.71
N ARG A 110 11.52 -0.20 -12.39
CA ARG A 110 10.62 -0.99 -13.23
C ARG A 110 10.55 -0.44 -14.63
N LEU A 111 10.68 0.89 -14.84
CA LEU A 111 10.69 1.61 -16.13
C LEU A 111 11.86 1.26 -17.07
N MET A 112 12.91 0.62 -16.58
CA MET A 112 14.00 0.11 -17.42
C MET A 112 14.23 -1.39 -17.23
N ALA A 113 13.89 -1.96 -16.07
CA ALA A 113 14.21 -3.33 -15.71
C ALA A 113 13.08 -4.34 -15.94
N ASP A 114 11.81 -3.92 -16.02
CA ASP A 114 10.67 -4.83 -16.23
C ASP A 114 10.82 -5.68 -17.51
N PRO A 115 10.85 -7.03 -17.41
CA PRO A 115 10.89 -7.93 -18.56
C PRO A 115 9.74 -7.70 -19.55
N LEU A 116 8.53 -7.44 -19.05
CA LEU A 116 7.34 -7.30 -19.90
C LEU A 116 7.45 -6.08 -20.83
N ARG A 117 8.03 -4.97 -20.34
CA ARG A 117 8.26 -3.78 -21.19
C ARG A 117 9.40 -3.98 -22.19
N LYS A 118 10.31 -4.93 -21.94
CA LYS A 118 11.34 -5.34 -22.91
C LYS A 118 10.83 -6.38 -23.91
N CYS A 119 9.52 -6.65 -23.93
CA CYS A 119 8.89 -7.68 -24.75
C CYS A 119 9.36 -9.11 -24.41
N TYR A 120 9.86 -9.33 -23.19
CA TYR A 120 10.10 -10.68 -22.67
C TYR A 120 8.88 -11.21 -21.92
N MET A 121 8.79 -12.53 -21.80
CA MET A 121 7.74 -13.15 -20.99
C MET A 121 7.88 -12.74 -19.52
N PRO A 122 6.77 -12.37 -18.83
CA PRO A 122 6.78 -11.82 -17.46
C PRO A 122 7.14 -12.83 -16.36
N GLY A 123 7.30 -14.11 -16.69
CA GLY A 123 7.59 -15.19 -15.73
C GLY A 123 6.44 -15.53 -14.79
N VAL A 124 6.56 -16.65 -14.09
CA VAL A 124 5.61 -17.07 -13.04
C VAL A 124 6.04 -16.43 -11.71
N PRO A 125 5.10 -15.87 -10.90
CA PRO A 125 3.65 -15.94 -11.03
C PRO A 125 2.99 -14.79 -11.81
N ARG A 126 3.72 -13.75 -12.22
CA ARG A 126 3.12 -12.55 -12.85
C ARG A 126 2.32 -12.87 -14.12
N ALA A 127 2.77 -13.84 -14.92
CA ALA A 127 2.05 -14.32 -16.09
C ALA A 127 0.60 -14.72 -15.79
N MET A 128 0.32 -15.26 -14.59
CA MET A 128 -1.01 -15.69 -14.17
C MET A 128 -1.95 -14.53 -13.84
N TYR A 129 -1.43 -13.33 -13.65
CA TYR A 129 -2.19 -12.12 -13.29
C TYR A 129 -2.29 -11.10 -14.43
N LEU A 130 -1.74 -11.43 -15.61
CA LEU A 130 -1.86 -10.54 -16.75
C LEU A 130 -3.34 -10.45 -17.19
N PRO A 131 -3.84 -9.24 -17.49
CA PRO A 131 -5.23 -9.06 -17.87
C PRO A 131 -5.50 -9.40 -19.35
N PHE A 132 -4.48 -9.79 -20.12
CA PHE A 132 -4.58 -10.09 -21.56
C PHE A 132 -4.07 -11.51 -21.87
N PRO A 133 -4.65 -12.18 -22.90
CA PRO A 133 -4.29 -13.54 -23.31
C PRO A 133 -2.93 -13.65 -24.01
#